data_AF-A0A961WA60-F1
#
_entry.id   AF-A0A961WA60-F1
#
_cell.length_a   1.000
_cell.length_b   1.000
_cell.length_c   1.000
_cell.angle_alpha   90.00
_cell.angle_beta   90.00
_cell.angle_gamma   90.00
#
_symmetry.space_group_name_H-M   'P 1'
#
loop_
_entity.id
_entity.type
_entity.pdbx_description
1 polymer ?
#
loop_
_entity_poly.entity_id
_entity_poly.type
_entity_poly.pdbx_seq_one_letter_code
_entity_poly.pdbx_strand_id
1 'polypeptide(L)'
;MTEDERREVAEAREFLDMLCRAYHEQIRRKQAGEEQLNRAGVLLLYSDVTYHRNRIIEIGTRAMDRGADAPDALIAHDLVRTWKSLMNAISGTKHDYIPPRRN
;
A
#
# COMPACT_ATOMS: atom_id res chain seq x y z
N MET A 1 14.82 -13.84 -8.55
CA MET A 1 14.10 -13.96 -7.26
C MET A 1 13.79 -15.42 -6.98
N THR A 2 13.82 -15.84 -5.71
CA THR A 2 13.37 -17.17 -5.25
C THR A 2 11.83 -17.28 -5.27
N GLU A 3 11.28 -18.47 -5.02
CA GLU A 3 9.84 -18.66 -4.88
C GLU A 3 9.26 -17.93 -3.67
N ASP A 4 9.92 -18.02 -2.51
CA ASP A 4 9.50 -17.29 -1.30
C ASP A 4 9.53 -15.77 -1.52
N GLU A 5 10.58 -15.23 -2.16
CA GLU A 5 10.66 -13.80 -2.50
C GLU A 5 9.51 -13.39 -3.42
N ARG A 6 9.12 -14.23 -4.39
CA ARG A 6 7.98 -13.96 -5.27
C ARG A 6 6.66 -13.97 -4.51
N ARG A 7 6.47 -14.89 -3.56
CA ARG A 7 5.27 -14.94 -2.70
C ARG A 7 5.17 -13.68 -1.85
N GLU A 8 6.24 -13.27 -1.20
CA GLU A 8 6.24 -12.05 -0.37
C GLU A 8 5.94 -10.78 -1.18
N VAL A 9 6.45 -10.71 -2.43
CA VAL A 9 6.12 -9.62 -3.35
C VAL A 9 4.65 -9.65 -3.76
N ALA A 10 4.06 -10.83 -3.99
CA ALA A 10 2.65 -10.98 -4.29
C ALA A 10 1.76 -10.54 -3.10
N GLU A 11 2.09 -10.97 -1.88
CA GLU A 11 1.39 -10.56 -0.65
C GLU A 11 1.42 -9.03 -0.48
N ALA A 12 2.57 -8.39 -0.72
CA ALA A 12 2.68 -6.93 -0.67
C ALA A 12 1.80 -6.23 -1.73
N ARG A 13 1.63 -6.84 -2.91
CA ARG A 13 0.75 -6.31 -3.97
C ARG A 13 -0.72 -6.44 -3.58
N GLU A 14 -1.13 -7.58 -3.05
CA GLU A 14 -2.49 -7.79 -2.55
C GLU A 14 -2.83 -6.83 -1.41
N PHE A 15 -1.88 -6.61 -0.49
CA PHE A 15 -2.03 -5.64 0.58
C PHE A 15 -2.16 -4.19 0.05
N LEU A 16 -1.36 -3.83 -0.96
CA LEU A 16 -1.50 -2.54 -1.66
C LEU A 16 -2.88 -2.40 -2.34
N ASP A 17 -3.38 -3.45 -2.99
CA ASP A 17 -4.70 -3.44 -3.60
C ASP A 17 -5.81 -3.24 -2.56
N MET A 18 -5.69 -3.88 -1.39
CA MET A 18 -6.59 -3.64 -0.26
C MET A 18 -6.55 -2.18 0.21
N LEU A 19 -5.37 -1.57 0.35
CA LEU A 19 -5.24 -0.16 0.72
C LEU A 19 -5.87 0.78 -0.31
N CYS A 20 -5.68 0.50 -1.61
CA CYS A 20 -6.30 1.27 -2.68
C CYS A 20 -7.83 1.18 -2.61
N ARG A 21 -8.39 -0.01 -2.38
CA ARG A 21 -9.84 -0.21 -2.21
C ARG A 21 -10.36 0.55 -1.00
N ALA A 22 -9.66 0.50 0.14
CA ALA A 22 -10.02 1.25 1.33
C ALA A 22 -10.01 2.78 1.09
N TYR A 23 -9.02 3.29 0.36
CA TYR A 23 -8.94 4.70 -0.05
C TYR A 23 -10.14 5.12 -0.90
N HIS A 24 -10.49 4.34 -1.93
CA HIS A 24 -11.63 4.65 -2.78
C HIS A 24 -12.96 4.54 -2.04
N GLU A 25 -13.11 3.54 -1.17
CA GLU A 25 -14.31 3.38 -0.36
C GLU A 25 -14.48 4.56 0.61
N GLN A 26 -13.40 5.02 1.24
CA GLN A 26 -13.43 6.21 2.09
C GLN A 26 -13.93 7.45 1.34
N ILE A 27 -13.47 7.65 0.11
CA ILE A 27 -13.93 8.78 -0.73
C ILE A 27 -15.40 8.61 -1.09
N ARG A 28 -15.82 7.41 -1.51
CA ARG A 28 -17.21 7.12 -1.87
C ARG A 28 -18.14 7.41 -0.69
N ARG A 29 -17.82 6.90 0.51
CA ARG A 29 -18.59 7.12 1.74
C ARG A 29 -18.70 8.60 2.09
N LYS A 30 -17.59 9.34 1.99
CA LYS A 30 -17.58 10.79 2.23
C LYS A 30 -18.50 11.54 1.27
N GLN A 31 -18.52 11.17 -0.01
CA GLN A 31 -19.42 11.76 -1.01
C GLN A 31 -20.89 11.40 -0.78
N ALA A 32 -21.16 10.18 -0.29
CA ALA A 32 -22.49 9.69 0.01
C ALA A 32 -23.02 10.15 1.39
N GLY A 33 -22.20 10.80 2.21
CA GLY A 33 -22.56 11.17 3.60
C GLY A 33 -22.66 9.97 4.54
N GLU A 34 -22.00 8.85 4.21
CA GLU A 34 -22.01 7.61 4.99
C GLU A 34 -20.94 7.60 6.10
N GLU A 35 -21.04 6.64 7.02
CA GLU A 35 -20.06 6.42 8.08
C GLU A 35 -18.66 6.12 7.52
N GLN A 36 -17.72 7.03 7.77
CA GLN A 36 -16.35 6.95 7.29
C GLN A 36 -15.52 5.91 8.06
N LEU A 37 -14.42 5.47 7.46
CA LEU A 37 -13.46 4.59 8.12
C LEU A 37 -12.87 5.27 9.36
N ASN A 38 -12.73 4.51 10.44
CA ASN A 38 -12.15 4.99 11.68
C ASN A 38 -10.63 5.22 11.52
N ARG A 39 -10.17 6.42 11.90
CA ARG A 39 -8.76 6.81 11.94
C ARG A 39 -7.89 5.84 12.72
N ALA A 40 -8.36 5.34 13.87
CA ALA A 40 -7.60 4.39 14.68
C ALA A 40 -7.32 3.08 13.91
N GLY A 41 -8.30 2.58 13.15
CA GLY A 41 -8.13 1.39 12.32
C GLY A 41 -7.08 1.58 11.23
N VAL A 42 -7.05 2.74 10.57
CA VAL A 42 -6.05 3.02 9.54
C VAL A 42 -4.65 3.27 10.12
N LEU A 43 -4.55 3.80 11.34
CA LEU A 43 -3.26 3.91 12.04
C LEU A 43 -2.66 2.54 12.34
N LEU A 44 -3.47 1.53 12.66
CA LEU A 44 -2.98 0.16 12.87
C LEU A 44 -2.36 -0.43 11.61
N LEU A 45 -2.86 -0.07 10.41
CA LEU A 45 -2.28 -0.53 9.14
C LEU A 45 -0.86 0.00 8.89
N TYR A 46 -0.40 1.01 9.64
CA TYR A 46 0.94 1.58 9.45
C TYR A 46 2.06 0.56 9.73
N SER A 47 1.87 -0.35 10.70
CA SER A 47 2.84 -1.41 10.97
C SER A 47 2.98 -2.36 9.77
N ASP A 48 1.86 -2.75 9.16
CA ASP A 48 1.85 -3.66 8.01
C ASP A 48 2.43 -2.99 6.76
N VAL A 49 2.11 -1.71 6.53
CA VAL A 49 2.76 -0.89 5.49
C VAL A 49 4.27 -0.87 5.66
N THR A 50 4.74 -0.64 6.89
CA THR A 50 6.17 -0.58 7.21
C THR A 50 6.84 -1.94 6.99
N TYR A 51 6.19 -3.02 7.43
CA TYR A 51 6.63 -4.38 7.23
C TYR A 51 6.81 -4.70 5.74
N HIS A 52 5.74 -4.58 4.94
CA HIS A 52 5.79 -4.90 3.51
C HIS A 52 6.78 -4.00 2.75
N ARG A 53 6.81 -2.70 3.04
CA ARG A 53 7.78 -1.76 2.45
C ARG A 53 9.22 -2.25 2.68
N ASN A 54 9.57 -2.57 3.92
CA ASN A 54 10.94 -2.97 4.26
C ASN A 54 11.30 -4.32 3.64
N ARG A 55 10.34 -5.27 3.60
CA ARG A 55 10.53 -6.56 2.91
C ARG A 55 10.78 -6.41 1.42
N ILE A 56 10.01 -5.57 0.71
CA ILE A 56 10.22 -5.32 -0.72
C ILE A 56 11.60 -4.71 -0.99
N ILE A 57 12.02 -3.73 -0.16
CA ILE A 57 13.34 -3.12 -0.28
C ILE A 57 14.43 -4.18 -0.08
N GLU A 58 14.30 -4.99 0.97
CA GLU A 58 15.27 -6.04 1.30
C GLU A 58 15.38 -7.09 0.18
N ILE A 59 14.25 -7.56 -0.35
CA ILE A 59 14.22 -8.50 -1.49
C ILE A 59 14.93 -7.88 -2.70
N GLY A 60 14.65 -6.60 -2.99
CA GLY A 60 15.30 -5.89 -4.09
C GLY A 60 16.82 -5.76 -3.91
N THR A 61 17.28 -5.39 -2.72
CA THR A 61 18.72 -5.33 -2.43
C THR A 61 19.38 -6.68 -2.63
N ARG A 62 18.84 -7.76 -2.05
CA ARG A 62 19.41 -9.10 -2.20
C ARG A 62 19.37 -9.62 -3.65
N ALA A 63 18.34 -9.25 -4.42
CA ALA A 63 18.26 -9.60 -5.83
C ALA A 63 19.39 -8.93 -6.63
N MET A 64 19.62 -7.63 -6.41
CA MET A 64 20.72 -6.88 -7.04
C MET A 64 22.09 -7.43 -6.65
N ASP A 65 22.31 -7.77 -5.38
CA ASP A 65 23.59 -8.34 -4.91
C ASP A 65 23.93 -9.68 -5.59
N ARG A 66 22.91 -10.43 -6.03
CA ARG A 66 23.07 -11.69 -6.77
C ARG A 66 23.07 -11.52 -8.29
N GLY A 67 23.00 -10.29 -8.80
CA GLY A 67 22.89 -9.99 -10.24
C GLY A 67 21.57 -10.45 -10.87
N ALA A 68 20.49 -10.54 -10.08
CA ALA A 68 19.17 -10.95 -10.54
C ALA A 68 18.20 -9.77 -10.64
N ASP A 69 17.10 -9.96 -11.35
CA ASP A 69 16.04 -8.95 -11.45
C ASP A 69 15.42 -8.66 -10.07
N ALA A 70 15.37 -7.36 -9.74
CA ALA A 70 14.72 -6.83 -8.55
C ALA A 70 13.20 -6.71 -8.76
N PRO A 71 12.39 -6.79 -7.69
CA PRO A 71 10.97 -6.47 -7.78
C PRO A 71 10.78 -4.99 -8.09
N ASP A 72 9.60 -4.67 -8.62
CA ASP A 72 9.20 -3.30 -8.91
C ASP A 72 9.23 -2.44 -7.63
N ALA A 73 10.22 -1.54 -7.56
CA ALA A 73 10.42 -0.64 -6.42
C ALA A 73 9.22 0.30 -6.19
N LEU A 74 8.36 0.48 -7.19
CA LEU A 74 7.14 1.30 -7.06
C LEU A 74 6.18 0.71 -6.03
N ILE A 75 6.17 -0.60 -5.78
CA ILE A 75 5.30 -1.21 -4.77
C ILE A 75 5.57 -0.61 -3.38
N ALA A 76 6.85 -0.53 -2.98
CA ALA A 76 7.23 -0.01 -1.66
C ALA A 76 6.87 1.47 -1.50
N HIS A 77 7.03 2.24 -2.58
CA HIS A 77 6.61 3.65 -2.61
C HIS A 77 5.09 3.78 -2.52
N ASP A 78 4.35 3.00 -3.31
CA ASP A 78 2.90 3.10 -3.42
C ASP A 78 2.18 2.64 -2.15
N LEU A 79 2.74 1.68 -1.41
CA LEU A 79 2.26 1.31 -0.07
C LEU A 79 2.21 2.52 0.88
N VAL A 80 3.33 3.24 0.98
CA VAL A 80 3.44 4.43 1.85
C VAL A 80 2.56 5.56 1.34
N ARG A 81 2.56 5.81 0.03
CA ARG A 81 1.77 6.89 -0.59
C ARG A 81 0.27 6.65 -0.39
N THR A 82 -0.20 5.43 -0.65
CA THR A 82 -1.63 5.08 -0.55
C THR A 82 -2.13 5.18 0.87
N TRP A 83 -1.36 4.66 1.86
CA TRP A 83 -1.71 4.80 3.26
C TRP A 83 -1.78 6.27 3.70
N LYS A 84 -0.82 7.11 3.29
CA LYS A 84 -0.86 8.57 3.57
C LYS A 84 -2.09 9.22 2.95
N SER A 85 -2.40 8.92 1.69
CA SER A 85 -3.60 9.44 1.02
C SER A 85 -4.88 9.02 1.74
N LEU A 86 -5.00 7.76 2.18
CA LEU A 86 -6.12 7.28 2.98
C LEU A 86 -6.24 8.02 4.31
N MET A 87 -5.14 8.16 5.06
CA MET A 87 -5.11 8.92 6.32
C MET A 87 -5.52 10.38 6.12
N ASN A 88 -5.06 11.01 5.03
CA ASN A 88 -5.38 12.39 4.72
C ASN A 88 -6.86 12.55 4.32
N ALA A 89 -7.40 11.59 3.55
CA ALA A 89 -8.81 11.57 3.16
C ALA A 89 -9.75 11.45 4.37
N ILE A 90 -9.39 10.62 5.36
CA ILE A 90 -10.09 10.50 6.65
C ILE A 90 -9.96 11.80 7.45
N SER A 91 -8.77 12.38 7.50
CA SER A 91 -8.50 13.58 8.31
C SER A 91 -9.06 14.87 7.71
N GLY A 92 -9.69 14.81 6.52
CA GLY A 92 -10.21 16.00 5.83
C GLY A 92 -9.12 16.91 5.25
N THR A 93 -7.88 16.42 5.17
CA THR A 93 -6.73 17.15 4.63
C THR A 93 -6.52 16.82 3.15
N LYS A 94 -5.69 17.61 2.46
CA LYS A 94 -5.33 17.34 1.06
C LYS A 94 -4.70 15.96 0.93
N HIS A 95 -5.21 15.15 0.00
CA HIS A 95 -4.69 13.84 -0.34
C HIS A 95 -4.33 13.78 -1.82
N ASP A 96 -3.38 12.94 -2.18
CA ASP A 96 -3.08 12.66 -3.58
C ASP A 96 -4.12 11.70 -4.15
N TYR A 97 -4.56 11.95 -5.38
CA TYR A 97 -5.41 10.99 -6.09
C TYR A 97 -4.61 9.73 -6.41
N ILE A 98 -5.11 8.59 -5.96
CA ILE A 98 -4.65 7.25 -6.33
C ILE A 98 -5.65 6.69 -7.33
N PRO A 99 -5.24 6.27 -8.54
CA PRO A 99 -6.14 5.66 -9.51
C PRO A 99 -6.55 4.23 -9.06
N PRO A 100 -7.77 3.77 -9.40
CA PRO A 100 -8.17 2.39 -9.16
C PRO A 100 -7.22 1.43 -9.87
N ARG A 101 -6.78 0.39 -9.15
CA ARG A 101 -5.97 -0.69 -9.72
C ARG A 101 -6.91 -1.67 -10.43
N ARG A 102 -6.62 -2.00 -11.70
CA ARG A 102 -7.37 -3.02 -12.47
C ARG A 102 -6.89 -4.39 -11.99
N ASN A 103 -7.82 -5.24 -11.55
CA ASN A 103 -7.55 -6.67 -11.33
C ASN A 103 -7.23 -7.34 -12.66
#